data_AF-A0A6V7IKP0-F1
#
_entry.id   AF-A0A6V7IKP0-F1
#
_cell.length_a   1.000
_cell.length_b   1.000
_cell.length_c   1.000
_cell.angle_alpha   90.00
_cell.angle_beta   90.00
_cell.angle_gamma   90.00
#
_symmetry.space_group_name_H-M   'P 1'
#
loop_
_entity.id
_entity.type
_entity.pdbx_description
1 polymer ?
#
loop_
_entity_poly.entity_id
_entity_poly.type
_entity_poly.pdbx_seq_one_letter_code
_entity_poly.pdbx_strand_id
1 'polypeptide(L)' 'RLLKVMIDKMEYVLDGKNQTKLNIYTSHESSIVALLATMGIWTPHVPEYSSAVILELLEDGTDHFVK' A
#
# COMPACT_ATOMS: atom_id res chain seq x y z
N ARG A 1 -1.91 -0.13 11.31
CA ARG A 1 -2.46 -1.50 11.09
C ARG A 1 -2.56 -1.85 9.60
N LEU A 2 -3.16 -1.00 8.75
CA LEU A 2 -3.31 -1.28 7.31
C LEU A 2 -1.97 -1.42 6.56
N LEU A 3 -1.03 -0.49 6.78
CA LEU A 3 0.30 -0.54 6.15
C LEU A 3 1.02 -1.86 6.40
N LYS A 4 0.99 -2.36 7.65
CA LYS A 4 1.56 -3.67 7.99
C LYS A 4 0.95 -4.79 7.16
N VAL A 5 -0.37 -4.83 7.03
CA VAL A 5 -1.06 -5.86 6.23
C VAL A 5 -0.65 -5.80 4.76
N MET A 6 -0.42 -4.60 4.21
CA MET A 6 0.05 -4.44 2.83
C MET A 6 1.47 -4.99 2.66
N ILE A 7 2.38 -4.66 3.59
CA ILE A 7 3.77 -5.14 3.57
C ILE A 7 3.82 -6.66 3.77
N ASP A 8 3.12 -7.21 4.76
CA ASP A 8 3.08 -8.67 5.02
C ASP A 8 2.60 -9.42 3.75
N LYS A 9 1.64 -8.86 3.01
CA LYS A 9 1.20 -9.44 1.73
C LYS A 9 2.24 -9.38 0.63
N MET A 10 3.01 -8.29 0.54
CA MET A 10 4.11 -8.17 -0.40
C MET A 10 5.20 -9.21 -0.07
N GLU A 11 5.56 -9.35 1.21
CA GLU A 11 6.50 -10.38 1.68
C GLU A 11 6.02 -11.80 1.33
N TYR A 12 4.72 -12.10 1.47
CA TYR A 12 4.20 -13.41 1.04
C TYR A 12 4.29 -13.64 -0.47
N VAL A 13 4.24 -12.58 -1.29
CA VAL A 13 4.48 -12.70 -2.73
C VAL A 13 5.96 -13.00 -3.00
N LEU A 14 6.88 -12.32 -2.30
CA LEU A 14 8.32 -12.55 -2.41
C LEU A 14 8.71 -13.97 -1.97
N ASP A 15 8.11 -14.47 -0.90
CA ASP A 15 8.30 -15.83 -0.38
C ASP A 15 7.66 -16.93 -1.27
N GLY A 16 6.93 -16.56 -2.33
CA GLY A 16 6.17 -17.49 -3.16
C GLY A 16 4.96 -18.12 -2.47
N LYS A 17 4.58 -17.64 -1.28
CA LYS A 17 3.43 -18.11 -0.47
C LYS A 17 2.10 -17.54 -0.96
N ASN A 18 2.13 -16.49 -1.78
CA ASN A 18 0.96 -15.84 -2.35
C ASN A 18 1.20 -15.47 -3.82
N GLN A 19 0.20 -15.67 -4.68
CA GLN A 19 0.25 -15.32 -6.11
C GLN A 19 -0.69 -14.17 -6.47
N THR A 20 -1.36 -13.57 -5.47
CA THR A 20 -2.31 -12.47 -5.66
C THR A 20 -1.60 -11.27 -6.28
N LYS A 21 -2.02 -10.86 -7.49
CA LYS A 21 -1.43 -9.73 -8.22
C LYS A 21 -2.03 -8.37 -7.87
N LEU A 22 -3.25 -8.32 -7.33
CA LEU A 22 -3.92 -7.07 -6.98
C LEU A 22 -4.75 -7.26 -5.71
N ASN A 23 -4.58 -6.36 -4.75
CA ASN A 23 -5.39 -6.28 -3.54
C ASN A 23 -6.10 -4.93 -3.51
N ILE A 24 -7.43 -4.93 -3.49
CA ILE A 24 -8.23 -3.70 -3.40
C ILE A 24 -8.80 -3.59 -1.99
N TYR A 25 -8.56 -2.46 -1.35
CA TYR A 25 -9.10 -2.13 -0.03
C TYR A 25 -10.08 -0.98 -0.17
N THR A 26 -11.38 -1.25 0.04
CA THR A 26 -12.39 -0.20 0.10
C THR A 26 -12.32 0.49 1.45
N SER A 27 -12.34 1.82 1.44
CA SER A 27 -12.23 2.58 2.68
C SER A 27 -12.77 4.00 2.58
N HIS A 28 -12.76 4.69 3.73
CA HIS A 28 -13.11 6.10 3.85
C HIS A 28 -11.87 6.99 3.77
N GLU A 29 -12.07 8.29 3.55
CA GLU A 29 -11.02 9.32 3.56
C GLU A 29 -10.07 9.22 4.77
N SER A 30 -10.61 8.89 5.95
CA SER A 30 -9.85 8.73 7.20
C SER A 30 -8.79 7.64 7.13
N SER A 31 -8.99 6.61 6.31
CA SER A 31 -8.01 5.54 6.12
C SER A 31 -6.88 5.94 5.19
N ILE A 32 -7.16 6.77 4.18
CA ILE A 32 -6.13 7.39 3.34
C ILE A 32 -5.26 8.31 4.20
N VAL A 33 -5.89 9.18 5.00
CA VAL A 33 -5.18 10.06 5.94
C VAL A 33 -4.31 9.27 6.90
N ALA A 34 -4.86 8.22 7.54
CA ALA A 34 -4.12 7.40 8.48
C ALA A 34 -2.92 6.68 7.81
N LEU A 35 -3.08 6.22 6.58
CA LEU A 35 -2.01 5.56 5.82
C LEU A 35 -0.88 6.55 5.50
N LEU A 36 -1.21 7.69 4.91
CA LEU A 36 -0.24 8.74 4.57
C LEU A 36 0.44 9.31 5.81
N ALA A 37 -0.29 9.46 6.91
CA ALA A 37 0.26 9.93 8.18
C ALA A 37 1.22 8.92 8.80
N THR A 38 0.91 7.62 8.71
CA THR A 38 1.82 6.55 9.15
C THR A 38 3.12 6.54 8.34
N MET A 39 3.04 6.88 7.04
CA MET A 39 4.19 7.00 6.15
C MET A 39 4.96 8.33 6.31
N GLY A 40 4.47 9.26 7.15
CA GLY A 40 5.10 10.56 7.38
C GLY A 40 5.02 11.54 6.21
N ILE A 41 4.21 11.24 5.19
CA ILE A 41 4.06 12.05 3.96
C ILE A 41 2.72 12.79 3.91
N TRP A 42 1.92 12.70 4.97
CA TRP A 42 0.63 13.40 5.03
C TRP A 42 0.79 14.91 5.08
N THR A 43 0.16 15.60 4.15
CA THR A 43 -0.06 17.05 4.19
C THR A 43 -1.50 17.33 4.60
N PRO A 44 -1.79 18.28 5.50
CA PRO A 44 -3.17 18.54 5.92
C PRO A 44 -4.08 18.99 4.77
N HIS A 45 -4.93 18.10 4.27
CA HIS A 45 -6.00 18.38 3.31
C HIS A 45 -7.15 17.37 3.49
N VAL A 46 -8.26 17.55 2.79
CA VAL A 46 -9.29 16.50 2.70
C VAL A 46 -9.05 15.76 1.39
N PRO A 47 -8.86 14.42 1.39
CA PRO A 47 -8.76 13.66 0.16
C PRO A 47 -10.00 13.87 -0.72
N GLU A 48 -9.80 14.15 -2.01
CA GLU A 48 -10.91 14.31 -2.94
C GLU A 48 -11.69 13.00 -3.14
N TYR A 49 -12.94 13.10 -3.58
CA TYR A 49 -13.70 11.90 -3.93
C TYR A 49 -12.96 11.06 -4.98
N SER A 50 -12.98 9.74 -4.80
CA SER A 50 -12.25 8.78 -5.64
C SER A 50 -10.72 8.88 -5.54
N SER A 51 -10.18 9.53 -4.51
CA SER A 51 -8.76 9.44 -4.18
C SER A 51 -8.37 7.99 -3.86
N ALA A 52 -7.19 7.58 -4.30
CA ALA A 52 -6.64 6.26 -4.03
C ALA A 52 -5.15 6.36 -3.68
N VAL A 53 -4.70 5.45 -2.81
CA VAL A 53 -3.26 5.20 -2.58
C VAL A 53 -2.94 3.87 -3.23
N ILE A 54 -1.97 3.88 -4.13
CA ILE A 54 -1.47 2.71 -4.84
C ILE A 54 -0.07 2.43 -4.33
N LEU A 55 0.17 1.21 -3.85
CA LEU A 55 1.52 0.74 -3.54
C LEU A 55 1.87 -0.38 -4.50
N GLU A 56 3.00 -0.25 -5.18
CA GLU A 56 3.45 -1.17 -6.21
C GLU A 56 4.67 -1.95 -5.72
N LEU A 57 4.62 -3.29 -5.78
CA LEU A 57 5.81 -4.13 -5.60
C LEU A 57 6.42 -4.39 -6.98
N LEU A 58 7.62 -3.87 -7.18
CA LEU A 58 8.38 -3.94 -8.43
C LEU A 58 9.56 -4.91 -8.26
N GLU A 59 9.95 -5.57 -9.34
CA GLU A 59 11.09 -6.50 -9.40
C GLU A 59 12.03 -6.05 -10.53
N ASP A 60 13.32 -5.92 -10.23
CA ASP A 60 14.39 -5.66 -11.20
C ASP A 60 15.54 -6.64 -10.95
N GLY A 61 15.62 -7.69 -11.76
CA GLY A 61 16.56 -8.78 -11.56
C GLY A 61 16.28 -9.54 -10.25
N THR A 62 17.19 -9.44 -9.28
CA THR A 62 17.02 -10.03 -7.94
C THR A 62 16.51 -9.02 -6.91
N ASP A 63 16.46 -7.74 -7.28
CA ASP A 63 16.12 -6.65 -6.38
C ASP A 63 14.62 -6.36 -6.44
N HIS A 64 14.06 -5.97 -5.30
CA HIS A 64 12.65 -5.67 -5.14
C HIS A 64 12.45 -4.29 -4.54
N PHE A 65 11.49 -3.53 -5.06
CA PHE A 65 11.25 -2.14 -4.69
C PHE A 65 9.77 -1.88 -4.42
N VAL A 66 9.47 -0.93 -3.54
CA VAL A 66 8.10 -0.43 -3.30
C VAL A 66 8.01 1.01 -3.76
N LYS A 67 6.98 1.32 -4.55
CA LYS A 67 6.65 2.67 -5.02
C LYS A 67 5.27 3.08 -4.53
#